data_AF-A0A812TXZ3-F1
#
_entry.id   AF-A0A812TXZ3-F1
#
_cell.length_a   1.000
_cell.length_b   1.000
_cell.length_c   1.000
_cell.angle_alpha   90.00
_cell.angle_beta   90.00
_cell.angle_gamma   90.00
#
_symmetry.space_group_name_H-M   'P 1'
#
loop_
_entity.id
_entity.type
_entity.pdbx_description
1 polymer ?
#
loop_
_entity_poly.entity_id
_entity_poly.type
_entity_poly.pdbx_seq_one_letter_code
_entity_poly.pdbx_strand_id
1 'polypeptide(L)'
;MQVEFDATCVRTIRISAKSKTYSSLVQEWKDRHPRRAPPPSFLLYLRVFGAKERGSQKMVIAQAPLTLVPKGAKPPPESVQEVLDSELFSRTQRKSICYADGARAWPAAAKQVRKGFKFKQVSHVRSQFTKKTRKYVYGTQTLDRAWMWMKRFLGHGLKSRVRDQVNPALLHKCFQFVWRHCNSVS
;
A
#
# COMPACT_ATOMS: atom_id res chain seq x y z
N MET A 1 12.72 -18.34 -0.73
CA MET A 1 11.46 -17.76 -0.21
C MET A 1 10.63 -17.17 -1.34
N GLN A 2 9.31 -17.18 -1.20
CA GLN A 2 8.34 -16.59 -2.13
C GLN A 2 7.55 -15.50 -1.40
N VAL A 3 7.50 -14.27 -1.95
CA VAL A 3 6.95 -13.09 -1.25
C VAL A 3 6.05 -12.30 -2.17
N GLU A 4 4.88 -11.90 -1.68
CA GLU A 4 3.97 -10.97 -2.35
C GLU A 4 4.20 -9.56 -1.82
N PHE A 5 4.27 -8.58 -2.72
CA PHE A 5 4.35 -7.15 -2.43
C PHE A 5 3.16 -6.45 -3.04
N ASP A 6 2.51 -5.60 -2.23
CA ASP A 6 1.32 -4.87 -2.64
C ASP A 6 1.08 -3.67 -1.71
N ALA A 7 0.22 -2.75 -2.13
CA ALA A 7 -0.31 -1.68 -1.31
C ALA A 7 -1.83 -1.79 -1.16
N THR A 8 -2.36 -1.37 -0.02
CA THR A 8 -3.81 -1.27 0.14
C THR A 8 -4.23 0.06 0.74
N CYS A 9 -5.36 0.60 0.27
CA CYS A 9 -6.04 1.70 0.95
C CYS A 9 -6.79 1.18 2.17
N VAL A 10 -6.43 1.71 3.33
CA VAL A 10 -7.04 1.40 4.63
C VAL A 10 -8.27 2.25 4.88
N ARG A 11 -8.16 3.57 4.68
CA ARG A 11 -9.25 4.53 4.81
C ARG A 11 -9.07 5.66 3.81
N THR A 12 -10.18 6.23 3.38
CA THR A 12 -10.22 7.47 2.60
C THR A 12 -10.94 8.53 3.42
N ILE A 13 -10.37 9.73 3.47
CA ILE A 13 -10.85 10.84 4.28
C ILE A 13 -11.10 12.05 3.38
N ARG A 14 -12.24 12.71 3.52
CA ARG A 14 -12.50 13.98 2.82
C ARG A 14 -11.83 15.13 3.57
N ILE A 15 -10.98 15.88 2.88
CA ILE A 15 -10.28 17.05 3.41
C ILE A 15 -10.71 18.31 2.65
N SER A 16 -10.96 19.41 3.37
CA SER A 16 -11.23 20.71 2.75
C SER A 16 -9.97 21.28 2.12
N ALA A 17 -10.09 21.95 0.97
CA ALA A 17 -8.98 22.69 0.37
C ALA A 17 -8.45 23.83 1.25
N LYS A 18 -9.22 24.26 2.26
CA LYS A 18 -8.84 25.26 3.26
C LYS A 18 -8.27 24.63 4.54
N SER A 19 -7.98 23.33 4.55
CA SER A 19 -7.47 22.64 5.75
C SER A 19 -6.11 23.20 6.14
N LYS A 20 -6.00 23.73 7.36
CA LYS A 20 -4.72 24.15 7.96
C LYS A 20 -3.81 22.94 8.21
N THR A 21 -4.39 21.85 8.73
CA THR A 21 -3.70 20.59 9.06
C THR A 21 -3.00 19.96 7.86
N TYR A 22 -3.61 20.01 6.68
CA TYR A 22 -3.05 19.41 5.46
C TYR A 22 -2.68 20.46 4.40
N SER A 23 -2.37 21.68 4.84
CA SER A 23 -2.05 22.80 3.95
C SER A 23 -0.86 22.49 3.04
N SER A 24 0.16 21.81 3.55
CA SER A 24 1.33 21.36 2.78
C SER A 24 0.93 20.41 1.64
N LEU A 25 0.10 19.40 1.91
CA LEU A 25 -0.37 18.46 0.89
C LEU A 25 -1.28 19.14 -0.16
N VAL A 26 -2.07 20.12 0.26
CA VAL A 26 -2.88 20.93 -0.67
C VAL A 26 -1.98 21.77 -1.55
N GLN A 27 -0.91 22.36 -1.00
CA GLN A 27 0.04 23.16 -1.76
C GLN A 27 0.81 22.30 -2.76
N GLU A 28 1.32 21.15 -2.33
CA GLU A 28 1.98 20.17 -3.21
C GLU A 28 1.08 19.73 -4.38
N TRP A 29 -0.24 19.61 -4.14
CA TRP A 29 -1.17 19.33 -5.22
C TRP A 29 -1.28 20.48 -6.22
N LYS A 30 -1.34 21.74 -5.75
CA LYS A 30 -1.40 22.93 -6.60
C LYS A 30 -0.14 23.08 -7.44
N ASP A 31 1.03 22.85 -6.84
CA ASP A 31 2.32 22.94 -7.51
C ASP A 31 2.43 21.91 -8.66
N ARG A 32 1.86 20.71 -8.45
CA ARG A 32 1.74 19.68 -9.50
C ARG A 32 0.68 19.97 -10.56
N HIS A 33 -0.25 20.88 -10.31
CA HIS A 33 -1.36 21.21 -11.21
C HIS A 33 -1.55 22.73 -11.35
N PRO A 34 -0.54 23.47 -11.82
CA PRO A 34 -0.54 24.94 -11.81
C PRO A 34 -1.65 25.55 -12.67
N ARG A 35 -2.17 24.80 -13.65
CA ARG A 35 -3.23 25.22 -14.57
C ARG A 35 -4.64 24.81 -14.13
N ARG A 36 -4.80 24.19 -12.95
CA ARG A 36 -6.11 23.72 -12.46
C ARG A 36 -6.52 24.47 -11.20
N ALA A 37 -7.76 24.93 -11.17
CA ALA A 37 -8.34 25.44 -9.94
C ALA A 37 -8.44 24.30 -8.90
N PRO A 38 -8.06 24.55 -7.63
CA PRO A 38 -8.19 23.53 -6.59
C PRO A 38 -9.66 23.22 -6.32
N PRO A 39 -10.05 21.93 -6.25
CA PRO A 39 -11.41 21.55 -5.91
C PRO A 39 -11.76 21.99 -4.47
N PRO A 40 -13.05 22.14 -4.12
CA PRO A 40 -13.46 22.54 -2.77
C PRO A 40 -13.08 21.51 -1.69
N SER A 41 -12.93 20.25 -2.09
CA SER A 41 -12.48 19.17 -1.21
C SER A 41 -11.67 18.13 -1.97
N PHE A 42 -10.82 17.44 -1.23
CA PHE A 42 -9.96 16.37 -1.70
C PHE A 42 -10.25 15.06 -0.96
N LEU A 43 -9.75 13.96 -1.52
CA LEU A 43 -9.67 12.66 -0.89
C LEU A 43 -8.22 12.43 -0.43
N LEU A 44 -8.05 12.21 0.86
CA LEU A 44 -6.80 11.80 1.49
C LEU A 44 -6.83 10.29 1.67
N TYR A 45 -5.89 9.60 1.04
CA TYR A 45 -5.77 8.15 1.11
C TYR A 45 -4.75 7.76 2.19
N LEU A 46 -5.21 7.02 3.21
CA LEU A 46 -4.34 6.31 4.13
C LEU A 46 -4.03 4.94 3.52
N ARG A 47 -2.81 4.78 3.01
CA ARG A 47 -2.34 3.54 2.38
C ARG A 47 -1.30 2.85 3.27
N VAL A 48 -1.22 1.53 3.14
CA VAL A 48 -0.21 0.69 3.79
C VAL A 48 0.41 -0.19 2.73
N PHE A 49 1.74 -0.26 2.72
CA PHE A 49 2.51 -1.20 1.92
C PHE A 49 2.72 -2.49 2.70
N GLY A 50 2.72 -3.63 2.02
CA GLY A 50 2.94 -4.93 2.63
C GLY A 50 3.89 -5.81 1.85
N ALA A 51 4.60 -6.66 2.60
CA ALA A 51 5.31 -7.81 2.09
C ALA A 51 4.87 -9.04 2.88
N LYS A 52 4.35 -10.07 2.20
CA LYS A 52 3.87 -11.30 2.83
C LYS A 52 4.52 -12.52 2.21
N GLU A 53 5.05 -13.40 3.06
CA GLU A 53 5.57 -14.68 2.62
C GLU A 53 4.42 -15.63 2.26
N ARG A 54 4.58 -16.35 1.14
CA ARG A 54 3.65 -17.38 0.70
C ARG A 54 3.89 -18.68 1.46
N GLY A 55 2.79 -19.35 1.84
CA GLY A 55 2.85 -20.60 2.60
C GLY A 55 3.16 -20.40 4.08
N SER A 56 3.29 -19.16 4.56
CA SER A 56 3.40 -18.81 5.97
C SER A 56 2.47 -17.64 6.31
N GLN A 57 2.35 -17.32 7.60
CA GLN A 57 1.68 -16.10 8.08
C GLN A 57 2.64 -14.91 8.25
N LYS A 58 3.92 -15.07 7.89
CA LYS A 58 4.90 -13.99 8.06
C LYS A 58 4.57 -12.83 7.13
N MET A 59 4.41 -11.67 7.72
CA MET A 59 4.03 -10.45 7.04
C MET A 59 4.68 -9.24 7.71
N VAL A 60 5.10 -8.28 6.91
CA VAL A 60 5.57 -6.98 7.37
C VAL A 60 4.84 -5.88 6.60
N ILE A 61 4.62 -4.75 7.26
CA ILE A 61 3.98 -3.59 6.66
C ILE A 61 4.80 -2.31 6.87
N ALA A 62 4.51 -1.30 6.06
CA ALA A 62 5.00 0.07 6.19
C ALA A 62 3.85 1.04 5.90
N GLN A 63 3.83 2.17 6.60
CA GLN A 63 2.92 3.26 6.23
C GLN A 63 3.39 3.87 4.91
N ALA A 64 2.48 4.01 3.95
CA ALA A 64 2.74 4.77 2.74
C ALA A 64 2.51 6.27 3.00
N PRO A 65 3.20 7.17 2.28
CA PRO A 65 2.93 8.59 2.39
C PRO A 65 1.46 8.92 2.14
N LEU A 66 0.95 9.88 2.91
CA LEU A 66 -0.40 10.37 2.73
C LEU A 66 -0.50 11.02 1.36
N THR A 67 -1.51 10.63 0.59
CA THR A 67 -1.69 11.16 -0.77
C THR A 67 -3.05 11.80 -0.91
N LEU A 68 -3.02 13.03 -1.41
CA LEU A 68 -4.17 13.87 -1.61
C LEU A 68 -4.51 13.93 -3.11
N VAL A 69 -5.75 13.60 -3.45
CA VAL A 69 -6.25 13.61 -4.84
C VAL A 69 -7.62 14.28 -4.92
N PRO A 70 -8.04 14.76 -6.11
CA PRO A 70 -9.37 15.31 -6.29
C PRO A 70 -10.49 14.31 -5.99
N LYS A 71 -11.69 14.80 -5.70
CA LYS A 71 -12.88 13.95 -5.52
C LYS A 71 -13.09 13.06 -6.75
N GLY A 72 -13.27 11.75 -6.52
CA GLY A 72 -13.52 10.77 -7.59
C GLY A 72 -12.26 10.22 -8.25
N ALA A 73 -11.08 10.79 -7.98
CA ALA A 73 -9.83 10.23 -8.44
C ALA A 73 -9.48 8.95 -7.65
N LYS A 74 -8.87 7.98 -8.34
CA LYS A 74 -8.29 6.80 -7.71
C LYS A 74 -7.00 7.17 -6.98
N PRO A 75 -6.56 6.40 -5.96
CA PRO A 75 -5.23 6.59 -5.40
C PRO A 75 -4.19 6.44 -6.52
N PRO A 76 -3.13 7.26 -6.53
CA PRO A 76 -2.09 7.12 -7.54
C PRO A 76 -1.36 5.79 -7.36
N PRO A 77 -0.79 5.25 -8.46
CA PRO A 77 0.09 4.09 -8.37
C PRO A 77 1.29 4.42 -7.47
N GLU A 78 1.86 3.39 -6.85
CA GLU A 78 3.07 3.51 -6.05
C GLU A 78 4.20 4.04 -6.92
N SER A 79 4.98 4.97 -6.36
CA SER A 79 6.23 5.41 -6.95
C SER A 79 7.39 4.52 -6.50
N VAL A 80 8.47 4.51 -7.29
CA VAL A 80 9.70 3.77 -6.94
C VAL A 80 10.27 4.26 -5.61
N GLN A 81 10.26 5.58 -5.39
CA GLN A 81 10.80 6.18 -4.18
C GLN A 81 9.99 5.78 -2.94
N GLU A 82 8.65 5.87 -2.99
CA GLU A 82 7.77 5.42 -1.90
C GLU A 82 8.03 3.95 -1.51
N VAL A 83 8.27 3.10 -2.51
CA VAL A 83 8.58 1.68 -2.28
C VAL A 83 9.95 1.52 -1.61
N LEU A 84 10.96 2.30 -2.01
CA LEU A 84 12.28 2.26 -1.39
C LEU A 84 12.24 2.74 0.07
N ASP A 85 11.58 3.88 0.31
CA ASP A 85 11.43 4.50 1.62
C ASP A 85 10.61 3.64 2.60
N SER A 86 9.79 2.71 2.08
CA SER A 86 9.05 1.74 2.90
C SER A 86 9.93 0.73 3.65
N GLU A 87 11.18 0.58 3.20
CA GLU A 87 12.14 -0.40 3.70
C GLU A 87 11.63 -1.86 3.71
N LEU A 88 10.59 -2.20 2.95
CA LEU A 88 10.08 -3.57 2.92
C LEU A 88 11.10 -4.54 2.32
N PHE A 89 11.90 -4.08 1.36
CA PHE A 89 13.00 -4.87 0.81
C PHE A 89 14.14 -5.08 1.82
N SER A 90 14.36 -4.16 2.77
CA SER A 90 15.39 -4.33 3.79
C SER A 90 15.04 -5.51 4.71
N ARG A 91 13.74 -5.63 5.03
CA ARG A 91 13.12 -6.66 5.89
C ARG A 91 12.78 -7.97 5.20
N THR A 92 13.05 -8.09 3.89
CA THR A 92 12.82 -9.31 3.11
C THR A 92 14.13 -10.05 2.81
N GLN A 93 14.10 -11.38 2.89
CA GLN A 93 15.24 -12.24 2.58
C GLN A 93 15.76 -12.00 1.15
N ARG A 94 17.08 -11.90 1.00
CA ARG A 94 17.76 -11.71 -0.31
C ARG A 94 17.44 -12.86 -1.28
N LYS A 95 17.58 -12.61 -2.58
CA LYS A 95 17.35 -13.60 -3.67
C LYS A 95 15.96 -14.25 -3.67
N SER A 96 14.96 -13.64 -3.03
CA SER A 96 13.59 -14.15 -3.02
C SER A 96 12.91 -14.03 -4.39
N ILE A 97 11.93 -14.92 -4.62
CA ILE A 97 10.99 -14.77 -5.74
C ILE A 97 9.86 -13.86 -5.26
N CYS A 98 9.66 -12.76 -5.95
CA CYS A 98 8.72 -11.71 -5.57
C CYS A 98 7.55 -11.66 -6.54
N TYR A 99 6.35 -11.43 -6.03
CA TYR A 99 5.13 -11.25 -6.80
C TYR A 99 4.53 -9.89 -6.51
N ALA A 100 4.00 -9.23 -7.54
CA ALA A 100 3.30 -7.96 -7.43
C ALA A 100 2.16 -7.92 -8.45
N ASP A 101 1.15 -7.10 -8.18
CA ASP A 101 -0.09 -6.93 -8.94
C ASP A 101 0.10 -6.15 -10.27
N GLY A 102 1.33 -6.03 -10.77
CA GLY A 102 1.63 -5.30 -12.00
C GLY A 102 1.98 -3.83 -11.79
N ALA A 103 1.96 -3.31 -10.56
CA ALA A 103 2.61 -2.05 -10.23
C ALA A 103 4.12 -2.10 -10.58
N ARG A 104 4.55 -1.22 -11.50
CA ARG A 104 5.92 -1.20 -12.04
C ARG A 104 6.96 -0.70 -11.03
N ALA A 105 6.53 -0.05 -9.95
CA ALA A 105 7.43 0.48 -8.93
C ALA A 105 8.18 -0.63 -8.18
N TRP A 106 7.52 -1.73 -7.82
CA TRP A 106 8.14 -2.84 -7.10
C TRP A 106 9.35 -3.45 -7.81
N PRO A 107 9.27 -3.90 -9.08
CA PRO A 107 10.43 -4.46 -9.77
C PRO A 107 11.51 -3.41 -10.05
N ALA A 108 11.14 -2.14 -10.25
CA ALA A 108 12.10 -1.06 -10.43
C ALA A 108 12.89 -0.78 -9.15
N ALA A 109 12.23 -0.64 -8.01
CA ALA A 109 12.86 -0.48 -6.70
C ALA A 109 13.72 -1.70 -6.32
N ALA A 110 13.25 -2.91 -6.63
CA ALA A 110 14.00 -4.14 -6.38
C ALA A 110 15.35 -4.22 -7.12
N LYS A 111 15.44 -3.63 -8.32
CA LYS A 111 16.70 -3.52 -9.06
C LYS A 111 17.69 -2.58 -8.37
N GLN A 112 17.21 -1.52 -7.73
CA GLN A 112 18.05 -0.54 -7.05
C GLN A 112 18.65 -1.07 -5.74
N VAL A 113 17.93 -1.89 -4.98
CA VAL A 113 18.42 -2.44 -3.70
C VAL A 113 19.47 -3.54 -3.83
N ARG A 114 19.80 -4.00 -5.06
CA ARG A 114 20.87 -4.99 -5.36
C ARG A 114 20.87 -6.27 -4.49
N LYS A 115 19.68 -6.72 -4.03
CA LYS A 115 19.50 -7.94 -3.22
C LYS A 115 19.23 -9.22 -4.04
N GLY A 116 19.20 -9.12 -5.37
CA GLY A 116 19.00 -10.26 -6.28
C GLY A 116 17.57 -10.78 -6.35
N PHE A 117 16.57 -9.96 -6.02
CA PHE A 117 15.15 -10.33 -6.11
C PHE A 117 14.73 -10.67 -7.55
N LYS A 118 13.88 -11.69 -7.71
CA LYS A 118 13.33 -12.11 -9.00
C LYS A 118 11.82 -11.86 -9.04
N PHE A 119 11.38 -10.87 -9.81
CA PHE A 119 9.96 -10.50 -9.89
C PHE A 119 9.18 -11.33 -10.91
N LYS A 120 7.98 -11.73 -10.51
CA LYS A 120 6.97 -12.46 -11.28
C LYS A 120 5.66 -11.67 -11.21
N GLN A 121 5.35 -10.91 -12.25
CA GLN A 121 4.19 -10.02 -12.28
C GLN A 121 3.09 -10.52 -13.21
N VAL A 122 1.85 -10.19 -12.84
CA VAL A 122 0.70 -10.29 -13.74
C VAL A 122 0.56 -9.00 -14.56
N SER A 123 -0.15 -9.06 -15.68
CA SER A 123 -0.43 -7.88 -16.51
C SER A 123 -1.88 -7.44 -16.36
N HIS A 124 -2.10 -6.30 -15.71
CA HIS A 124 -3.43 -5.72 -15.55
C HIS A 124 -4.03 -5.18 -16.86
N VAL A 125 -3.24 -5.05 -17.93
CA VAL A 125 -3.70 -4.58 -19.25
C VAL A 125 -4.81 -5.50 -19.82
N ARG A 126 -4.91 -6.75 -19.36
CA ARG A 126 -5.95 -7.70 -19.78
C ARG A 126 -6.85 -8.16 -18.63
N SER A 127 -6.97 -7.35 -17.55
CA SER A 127 -7.68 -7.76 -16.33
C SER A 127 -7.19 -9.09 -15.75
N GLN A 128 -5.91 -9.43 -15.98
CA GLN A 128 -5.33 -10.67 -15.48
C GLN A 128 -4.79 -10.43 -14.07
N PHE A 129 -5.57 -10.85 -13.06
CA PHE A 129 -5.18 -10.76 -11.64
C PHE A 129 -4.37 -11.98 -11.18
N THR A 130 -4.41 -13.07 -11.93
CA THR A 130 -3.64 -14.30 -11.64
C THR A 130 -3.08 -14.90 -12.93
N LYS A 131 -1.86 -15.45 -12.88
CA LYS A 131 -1.28 -16.22 -13.99
C LYS A 131 -0.70 -17.52 -13.46
N LYS A 132 -1.35 -18.65 -13.78
CA LYS A 132 -0.83 -19.97 -13.43
C LYS A 132 0.21 -20.40 -14.47
N THR A 133 1.32 -20.93 -13.98
CA THR A 133 2.37 -21.61 -14.77
C THR A 133 2.61 -22.98 -14.14
N ARG A 134 3.28 -23.89 -14.85
CA ARG A 134 3.59 -25.24 -14.32
C ARG A 134 4.28 -25.21 -12.94
N LYS A 135 5.03 -24.14 -12.63
CA LYS A 135 5.84 -24.03 -11.40
C LYS A 135 5.36 -22.97 -10.41
N TYR A 136 4.57 -21.98 -10.85
CA TYR A 136 4.21 -20.82 -10.04
C TYR A 136 2.82 -20.28 -10.35
N VAL A 137 2.14 -19.76 -9.34
CA VAL A 137 0.92 -18.93 -9.48
C VAL A 137 1.30 -17.48 -9.27
N TYR A 138 1.19 -16.63 -10.28
CA TYR A 138 1.55 -15.22 -10.19
C TYR A 138 0.36 -14.44 -9.61
N GLY A 139 0.64 -13.34 -8.92
CA GLY A 139 -0.37 -12.45 -8.31
C GLY A 139 -0.12 -12.25 -6.81
N THR A 140 -1.00 -11.49 -6.17
CA THR A 140 -0.90 -11.08 -4.76
C THR A 140 -2.03 -11.66 -3.91
N GLN A 141 -2.58 -12.81 -4.29
CA GLN A 141 -3.85 -13.32 -3.75
C GLN A 141 -3.79 -13.60 -2.24
N THR A 142 -2.63 -13.99 -1.71
CA THR A 142 -2.50 -14.25 -0.27
C THR A 142 -2.45 -12.96 0.53
N LEU A 143 -1.82 -11.93 -0.03
CA LEU A 143 -1.73 -10.60 0.52
C LEU A 143 -3.06 -9.85 0.38
N ASP A 144 -3.77 -9.98 -0.74
CA ASP A 144 -5.12 -9.45 -0.95
C ASP A 144 -6.10 -9.95 0.11
N ARG A 145 -6.02 -11.25 0.44
CA ARG A 145 -6.81 -11.85 1.54
C ARG A 145 -6.40 -11.25 2.89
N ALA A 146 -5.11 -11.11 3.17
CA ALA A 146 -4.64 -10.48 4.40
C ALA A 146 -5.14 -9.03 4.52
N TRP A 147 -5.19 -8.28 3.42
CA TRP A 147 -5.80 -6.95 3.37
C TRP A 147 -7.28 -6.95 3.70
N MET A 148 -8.05 -7.90 3.16
CA MET A 148 -9.47 -8.05 3.48
C MET A 148 -9.67 -8.27 4.98
N TRP A 149 -8.90 -9.19 5.58
CA TRP A 149 -8.96 -9.46 7.02
C TRP A 149 -8.51 -8.27 7.87
N MET A 150 -7.46 -7.56 7.46
CA MET A 150 -7.01 -6.34 8.14
C MET A 150 -8.09 -5.27 8.12
N LYS A 151 -8.74 -5.02 6.99
CA LYS A 151 -9.82 -4.02 6.89
C LYS A 151 -11.02 -4.39 7.77
N ARG A 152 -11.35 -5.67 7.86
CA ARG A 152 -12.36 -6.20 8.78
C ARG A 152 -11.96 -6.00 10.24
N PHE A 153 -10.70 -6.30 10.59
CA PHE A 153 -10.14 -6.12 11.94
C PHE A 153 -10.20 -4.66 12.41
N LEU A 154 -9.96 -3.70 11.52
CA LEU A 154 -10.06 -2.28 11.86
C LEU A 154 -11.50 -1.86 12.21
N GLY A 155 -12.49 -2.48 11.56
CA GLY A 155 -13.92 -2.24 11.78
C GLY A 155 -14.40 -0.87 11.31
N HIS A 156 -15.69 -0.76 11.00
CA HIS A 156 -16.29 0.51 10.57
C HIS A 156 -16.44 1.54 11.71
N GLY A 157 -16.52 1.07 12.96
CA GLY A 157 -16.66 1.93 14.14
C GLY A 157 -15.41 2.75 14.49
N LEU A 158 -14.24 2.40 13.95
CA LEU A 158 -13.03 3.19 14.17
C LEU A 158 -13.06 4.47 13.32
N LYS A 159 -13.19 5.62 14.00
CA LYS A 159 -13.17 6.94 13.35
C LYS A 159 -11.91 7.10 12.52
N SER A 160 -12.07 7.62 11.30
CA SER A 160 -10.92 7.88 10.42
C SER A 160 -10.15 9.14 10.78
N ARG A 161 -10.76 10.04 11.56
CA ARG A 161 -10.17 11.30 12.02
C ARG A 161 -10.39 11.53 13.50
N VAL A 162 -9.42 12.19 14.14
CA VAL A 162 -9.49 12.73 15.50
C VAL A 162 -8.80 14.10 15.48
N ARG A 163 -9.46 15.15 16.00
CA ARG A 163 -8.92 16.53 16.03
C ARG A 163 -8.35 16.97 14.67
N ASP A 164 -9.13 16.78 13.60
CA ASP A 164 -8.78 17.04 12.19
C ASP A 164 -7.57 16.29 11.61
N GLN A 165 -6.92 15.42 12.39
CA GLN A 165 -5.83 14.58 11.93
C GLN A 165 -6.30 13.16 11.60
N VAL A 166 -5.53 12.42 10.80
CA VAL A 166 -5.73 10.98 10.61
C VAL A 166 -5.67 10.34 11.98
N ASN A 167 -6.64 9.48 12.30
CA ASN A 167 -6.64 8.81 13.59
C ASN A 167 -5.40 7.88 13.71
N PRO A 168 -4.44 8.16 14.62
CA PRO A 168 -3.23 7.35 14.76
C PRO A 168 -3.53 5.89 15.13
N ALA A 169 -4.69 5.63 15.76
CA ALA A 169 -5.12 4.29 16.09
C ALA A 169 -5.33 3.39 14.85
N LEU A 170 -5.55 3.96 13.66
CA LEU A 170 -5.65 3.18 12.42
C LEU A 170 -4.35 2.43 12.14
N LEU A 171 -3.23 3.13 12.16
CA LEU A 171 -1.93 2.53 11.87
C LEU A 171 -1.51 1.59 13.00
N HIS A 172 -1.72 1.96 14.27
CA HIS A 172 -1.48 1.07 15.40
C HIS A 172 -2.26 -0.24 15.26
N LYS A 173 -3.54 -0.19 14.88
CA LYS A 173 -4.32 -1.41 14.67
C LYS A 173 -3.87 -2.20 13.43
N CYS A 174 -3.34 -1.57 12.38
CA CYS A 174 -2.69 -2.29 11.28
C CYS A 174 -1.50 -3.11 11.78
N PHE A 175 -0.63 -2.51 12.61
CA PHE A 175 0.50 -3.24 13.21
C PHE A 175 0.04 -4.33 14.19
N GLN A 176 -0.99 -4.07 15.01
CA GLN A 176 -1.59 -5.10 15.88
C GLN A 176 -2.16 -6.27 15.08
N PHE A 177 -2.82 -6.00 13.94
CA PHE A 177 -3.27 -7.05 13.04
C PHE A 177 -2.11 -7.89 12.54
N VAL A 178 -1.03 -7.26 12.05
CA VAL A 178 0.15 -7.98 11.54
C VAL A 178 0.78 -8.82 12.65
N TRP A 179 0.92 -8.29 13.86
CA TRP A 179 1.43 -9.05 15.00
C TRP A 179 0.56 -10.27 15.30
N ARG A 180 -0.76 -10.12 15.37
CA ARG A 180 -1.70 -11.24 15.59
C ARG A 180 -1.65 -12.24 14.45
N HIS A 181 -1.57 -11.78 13.21
CA HIS A 181 -1.50 -12.63 12.03
C HIS A 181 -0.22 -13.47 12.03
N CYS A 182 0.93 -12.87 12.33
CA CYS A 182 2.21 -13.58 12.38
C CYS A 182 2.29 -14.58 13.54
N ASN A 183 1.54 -14.37 14.62
CA ASN A 183 1.54 -15.20 15.83
C ASN A 183 0.28 -16.06 15.99
N SER A 184 -0.60 -16.12 14.99
CA SER A 184 -1.73 -17.05 15.01
C SER A 184 -1.18 -18.46 14.83
N VAL A 185 -1.35 -19.31 15.84
CA VAL A 185 -0.98 -20.73 15.76
C VAL A 185 -1.80 -21.36 14.63
N SER A 186 -1.10 -21.91 13.65
CA SER A 186 -1.66 -22.68 12.53
C SER A 186 -1.74 -24.15 12.85
#